data_AF-A0A930WXQ6-F1
#
_entry.id   AF-A0A930WXQ6-F1
#
_cell.length_a   1.000
_cell.length_b   1.000
_cell.length_c   1.000
_cell.angle_alpha   90.00
_cell.angle_beta   90.00
_cell.angle_gamma   90.00
#
_symmetry.space_group_name_H-M   'P 1'
#
loop_
_entity.id
_entity.type
_entity.pdbx_description
1 polymer ?
#
loop_
_entity_poly.entity_id
_entity_poly.type
_entity_poly.pdbx_seq_one_letter_code
_entity_poly.pdbx_strand_id
1 'polypeptide(L)' 'IAMGDGANDLPMIKTAGIGIAFCAKPIVREQAPFQIIEPDLYKVIEILDEVKK' A
#
# COMPACT_ATOMS: atom_id res chain seq x y z
N ILE A 1 -9.15 2.40 2.42
CA ILE A 1 -7.68 2.43 2.24
C ILE A 1 -7.08 1.53 3.31
N ALA A 2 -6.09 0.72 2.98
CA ALA A 2 -5.29 -0.05 3.93
C ALA A 2 -3.81 -0.01 3.52
N MET A 3 -2.93 -0.03 4.52
CA MET A 3 -1.49 0.04 4.32
C MET A 3 -0.79 -0.88 5.31
N GLY A 4 0.21 -1.62 4.86
CA GLY A 4 0.97 -2.54 5.70
C GLY A 4 2.32 -2.91 5.10
N ASP A 5 3.18 -3.52 5.90
CA ASP A 5 4.56 -3.86 5.55
C ASP A 5 4.82 -5.38 5.57
N GLY A 6 3.94 -6.13 6.25
CA GLY A 6 4.06 -7.55 6.52
C GLY A 6 3.07 -8.45 5.76
N ALA A 7 3.41 -9.73 5.66
CA ALA A 7 2.55 -10.72 5.00
C ALA A 7 1.21 -10.93 5.73
N ASN A 8 1.17 -10.66 7.03
CA ASN A 8 -0.03 -10.64 7.86
C ASN A 8 -1.03 -9.55 7.42
N ASP A 9 -0.57 -8.50 6.74
CA ASP A 9 -1.43 -7.40 6.28
C ASP A 9 -2.04 -7.68 4.92
N LEU A 10 -1.58 -8.70 4.19
CA LEU A 10 -2.08 -9.04 2.85
C LEU A 10 -3.60 -9.24 2.79
N PRO A 11 -4.27 -9.93 3.74
CA PRO A 11 -5.73 -10.01 3.72
C PRO A 11 -6.39 -8.62 3.80
N MET A 12 -5.85 -7.74 4.64
CA MET A 12 -6.34 -6.37 4.81
C MET A 12 -6.09 -5.53 3.54
N ILE A 13 -4.87 -5.58 2.99
CA ILE A 13 -4.44 -4.86 1.78
C ILE A 13 -5.29 -5.27 0.57
N LYS A 14 -5.55 -6.58 0.39
CA LYS A 14 -6.33 -7.10 -0.75
C LYS A 14 -7.82 -6.80 -0.66
N THR A 15 -8.34 -6.62 0.55
CA THR A 15 -9.77 -6.35 0.77
C THR A 15 -10.09 -4.86 0.63
N ALA A 16 -9.12 -3.98 0.89
CA ALA A 16 -9.32 -2.54 0.78
C ALA A 16 -9.43 -2.10 -0.69
N GLY A 17 -10.32 -1.14 -0.97
CA GLY A 17 -10.42 -0.54 -2.31
C GLY A 17 -9.15 0.21 -2.75
N ILE A 18 -8.27 0.57 -1.80
CA ILE A 18 -6.93 1.07 -2.06
C ILE A 18 -6.00 0.37 -1.06
N GLY A 19 -5.19 -0.56 -1.54
CA GLY A 19 -4.24 -1.34 -0.75
C GLY A 19 -2.80 -0.94 -1.06
N ILE A 20 -1.99 -0.67 -0.03
CA ILE A 20 -0.66 -0.10 -0.17
C ILE A 20 0.38 -0.91 0.62
N ALA A 21 1.46 -1.32 -0.04
CA ALA A 21 2.65 -1.85 0.60
C ALA A 21 3.57 -0.69 1.01
N PHE A 22 3.69 -0.41 2.31
CA PHE A 22 4.53 0.68 2.82
C PHE A 22 5.81 0.13 3.45
N CYS A 23 6.97 0.52 2.92
CA CYS A 23 8.29 -0.01 3.28
C CYS A 23 8.31 -1.55 3.39
N ALA A 24 7.45 -2.22 2.62
CA ALA A 24 7.06 -3.59 2.90
C ALA A 24 8.11 -4.61 2.50
N LYS A 25 7.97 -5.86 2.94
CA LYS A 25 8.81 -6.98 2.43
C LYS A 25 8.48 -7.29 0.96
N PRO A 26 9.42 -7.88 0.17
CA PRO A 26 9.19 -8.17 -1.25
C PRO A 26 7.87 -8.91 -1.54
N ILE A 27 7.55 -9.92 -0.73
CA ILE A 27 6.32 -10.71 -0.84
C ILE A 27 5.04 -9.86 -0.72
N VAL A 28 5.09 -8.75 0.01
CA VAL A 28 3.95 -7.84 0.19
C VAL A 28 3.88 -6.85 -0.97
N ARG A 29 5.04 -6.33 -1.41
CA ARG A 29 5.15 -5.44 -2.57
C ARG A 29 4.57 -6.08 -3.83
N GLU A 30 4.96 -7.32 -4.11
CA GLU A 30 4.50 -8.09 -5.28
C GLU A 30 2.98 -8.34 -5.30
N GLN A 31 2.32 -8.24 -4.14
CA GLN A 31 0.91 -8.55 -3.98
C GLN A 31 0.04 -7.31 -3.69
N ALA A 32 0.64 -6.14 -3.47
CA ALA A 32 -0.07 -4.91 -3.18
C ALA A 32 -0.26 -4.08 -4.47
N PRO A 33 -1.46 -3.49 -4.70
CA PRO A 33 -1.72 -2.63 -5.85
C PRO A 33 -0.80 -1.40 -5.93
N PHE A 34 -0.48 -0.80 -4.78
CA PHE A 34 0.38 0.37 -4.69
C PHE A 34 1.54 0.10 -3.72
N GLN A 35 2.65 0.81 -3.92
CA GLN A 35 3.86 0.66 -3.11
C GLN A 35 4.45 2.02 -2.75
N ILE A 36 4.86 2.18 -1.49
CA ILE A 36 5.64 3.32 -1.03
C ILE A 36 6.91 2.75 -0.40
N ILE A 37 8.05 3.02 -1.03
CA ILE A 37 9.34 2.46 -0.58
C ILE A 37 10.03 3.37 0.43
N GLU A 38 9.87 4.69 0.26
CA GLU A 38 10.41 5.68 1.19
C GLU A 38 9.60 5.70 2.49
N PRO A 39 10.24 5.90 3.66
CA PRO A 39 9.56 5.96 4.95
C PRO A 39 8.85 7.32 5.14
N ASP A 40 7.97 7.66 4.19
CA ASP A 40 7.17 8.87 4.17
C ASP A 40 5.70 8.53 3.92
N LEU A 41 4.89 8.67 4.96
CA LEU A 41 3.46 8.39 4.91
C LEU A 41 2.69 9.43 4.08
N TYR A 42 3.22 10.65 3.89
CA TYR A 42 2.52 11.69 3.11
C TYR A 42 2.39 11.32 1.64
N LYS A 43 3.26 10.44 1.11
CA LYS A 43 3.14 9.90 -0.26
C LYS A 43 1.83 9.17 -0.53
N VAL A 44 1.09 8.79 0.51
CA VAL A 44 -0.27 8.28 0.34
C VAL A 44 -1.18 9.29 -0.37
N ILE A 45 -0.97 10.59 -0.17
CA ILE A 45 -1.78 11.65 -0.77
C ILE A 45 -1.69 11.61 -2.30
N GLU A 46 -0.48 11.38 -2.84
CA GLU A 46 -0.25 11.27 -4.28
C GLU A 46 -1.05 10.11 -4.89
N ILE A 47 -1.08 8.96 -4.22
CA ILE A 47 -1.87 7.79 -4.63
C ILE A 47 -3.38 8.11 -4.57
N LEU A 48 -3.83 8.81 -3.53
CA LEU A 48 -5.24 9.17 -3.39
C LEU A 48 -5.70 10.16 -4.47
N ASP A 49 -4.82 11.08 -4.85
CA ASP A 49 -5.09 12.03 -5.93
C ASP A 49 -5.09 11.36 -7.30
N GLU A 50 -4.29 10.31 -7.50
CA GLU A 50 -4.33 9.47 -8.71
C GLU A 50 -5.65 8.69 -8.82
N VAL A 51 -6.10 8.04 -7.73
CA VAL A 51 -7.32 7.22 -7.74
C VAL A 51 -8.60 8.04 -7.87
N LYS A 52 -8.58 9.33 -7.50
CA LYS A 52 -9.76 10.22 -7.61
C LYS A 52 -9.96 10.81 -9.01
N LYS A 53 -8.97 10.71 -9.90
CA LYS A 53 -9.09 11.13 -11.30
C LYS A 53 -9.86 10.09 -12.11
#